data_AF-U9TTT3-F1
#
_entry.id   AF-U9TTT3-F1
#
_cell.length_a   1.000
_cell.length_b   1.000
_cell.length_c   1.000
_cell.angle_alpha   90.00
_cell.angle_beta   90.00
_cell.angle_gamma   90.00
#
_symmetry.space_group_name_H-M   'P 1'
#
loop_
_entity.id
_entity.type
_entity.pdbx_description
1 polymer ?
#
loop_
_entity_poly.entity_id
_entity_poly.type
_entity_poly.pdbx_seq_one_letter_code
_entity_poly.pdbx_strand_id
1 'polypeptide(L)'
;MDKILPNLQNSKKKHILVIYDECIFYSNDGKREVWAKTGELPLRKKGNGRSIMVSEFLTEACGRFKLNAQTIENYPNIPQEACIYLIPGKNQEGYWTMNHLLEQVKSKAIPIFEALFPTCIAVFAFDNSSNHAAFLPDALVASKMNHFPGGKQLVMRSTTWGDNNQQDMCFSNDYFDEKLREKPKGMKQILLERGKWKEGLRADCQLCKNGDKDPN
;
A
#
# COMPACT_ATOMS: atom_id res chain seq x y z
N MET A 1 -14.46 -14.30 -30.04
CA MET A 1 -15.67 -13.55 -29.66
C MET A 1 -15.41 -12.10 -29.99
N ASP A 2 -16.30 -11.48 -30.75
CA ASP A 2 -16.16 -10.06 -31.08
C ASP A 2 -16.47 -9.20 -29.85
N LYS A 3 -15.63 -8.19 -29.60
CA LYS A 3 -15.72 -7.36 -28.40
C LYS A 3 -16.87 -6.37 -28.54
N ILE A 4 -17.89 -6.48 -27.70
CA ILE A 4 -19.00 -5.52 -27.65
C ILE A 4 -18.50 -4.24 -26.98
N LEU A 5 -18.46 -3.14 -27.72
CA LEU A 5 -18.04 -1.84 -27.20
C LEU A 5 -19.24 -1.09 -26.60
N PRO A 6 -19.06 -0.40 -25.46
CA PRO A 6 -20.12 0.41 -24.89
C PRO A 6 -20.44 1.60 -25.80
N ASN A 7 -21.74 1.90 -25.96
CA ASN A 7 -22.17 3.12 -26.63
C ASN A 7 -22.03 4.31 -25.66
N LEU A 8 -21.02 5.16 -25.89
CA LEU A 8 -20.70 6.30 -25.02
C LEU A 8 -21.24 7.60 -25.64
N GLN A 9 -21.89 8.42 -24.83
CA GLN A 9 -22.28 9.78 -25.21
C GLN A 9 -21.04 10.66 -25.47
N ASN A 10 -21.15 11.65 -26.36
CA ASN A 10 -20.10 12.65 -26.58
C ASN A 10 -19.67 13.25 -25.23
N SER A 11 -18.35 13.34 -25.00
CA SER A 11 -17.63 13.73 -23.77
C SER A 11 -17.36 12.64 -22.71
N LYS A 12 -17.96 11.45 -22.80
CA LYS A 12 -17.68 10.36 -21.84
C LYS A 12 -16.44 9.55 -22.24
N LYS A 13 -15.54 9.31 -21.28
CA LYS A 13 -14.37 8.43 -21.46
C LYS A 13 -14.69 7.00 -21.04
N LYS A 14 -14.13 6.04 -21.78
CA LYS A 14 -14.21 4.62 -21.43
C LYS A 14 -13.39 4.36 -20.16
N HIS A 15 -13.96 3.64 -19.22
CA HIS A 15 -13.26 3.17 -18.04
C HIS A 15 -12.77 1.75 -18.28
N ILE A 16 -11.53 1.46 -17.88
CA ILE A 16 -10.90 0.15 -18.01
C ILE A 16 -10.52 -0.31 -16.61
N LEU A 17 -11.08 -1.45 -16.20
CA LEU A 17 -10.70 -2.10 -14.97
C LEU A 17 -9.29 -2.71 -15.13
N VAL A 18 -8.44 -2.40 -14.17
CA VAL A 18 -7.09 -2.93 -14.04
C VAL A 18 -7.04 -3.63 -12.70
N ILE A 19 -6.87 -4.94 -12.72
CA ILE A 19 -6.74 -5.74 -11.51
C ILE A 19 -5.26 -5.97 -11.20
N TYR A 20 -4.96 -6.05 -9.92
CA TYR A 20 -3.63 -6.25 -9.40
C TYR A 20 -3.64 -7.33 -8.33
N ASP A 21 -2.59 -8.15 -8.31
CA ASP A 21 -2.36 -9.10 -7.22
C ASP A 21 -0.86 -9.46 -7.12
N GLU A 22 -0.46 -9.95 -5.95
CA GLU A 22 0.88 -10.51 -5.72
C GLU A 22 0.80 -12.00 -5.39
N CYS A 23 1.66 -12.80 -6.03
CA CYS A 23 1.73 -14.24 -5.77
C CYS A 23 3.16 -14.67 -5.45
N ILE A 24 3.31 -15.61 -4.51
CA ILE A 24 4.59 -16.23 -4.20
C ILE A 24 4.59 -17.65 -4.72
N PHE A 25 5.62 -17.98 -5.51
CA PHE A 25 5.91 -19.32 -5.99
C PHE A 25 7.15 -19.86 -5.30
N TYR A 26 7.13 -21.12 -4.90
CA TYR A 26 8.23 -21.80 -4.25
C TYR A 26 8.86 -22.87 -5.14
N SER A 27 10.15 -23.12 -4.97
CA SER A 27 10.91 -24.10 -5.76
C SER A 27 10.39 -25.53 -5.60
N ASN A 28 9.81 -25.83 -4.43
CA ASN A 28 9.22 -27.13 -4.14
C ASN A 28 7.68 -27.10 -4.19
N ASP A 29 7.08 -26.07 -4.81
CA ASP A 29 5.65 -26.11 -5.14
C ASP A 29 5.43 -27.21 -6.19
N GLY A 30 4.76 -28.26 -5.74
CA GLY A 30 4.50 -29.44 -6.55
C GLY A 30 3.33 -30.23 -5.98
N LYS A 31 2.98 -31.33 -6.64
CA LYS A 31 1.87 -32.18 -6.20
C LYS A 31 2.14 -32.69 -4.79
N ARG A 32 1.24 -32.40 -3.84
CA ARG A 32 1.35 -32.87 -2.45
C ARG A 32 1.16 -34.39 -2.35
N GLU A 33 0.48 -34.99 -3.31
CA GLU A 33 0.21 -36.42 -3.38
C GLU A 33 0.89 -37.04 -4.59
N VAL A 34 1.45 -38.23 -4.44
CA VAL A 34 2.05 -39.03 -5.52
C VAL A 34 1.63 -40.48 -5.30
N TRP A 35 1.24 -41.15 -6.39
CA TRP A 35 1.06 -42.59 -6.41
C TRP A 35 2.43 -43.25 -6.52
N ALA A 36 2.77 -44.10 -5.56
CA ALA A 36 3.99 -44.89 -5.55
C ALA A 36 3.64 -46.38 -5.42
N LYS A 37 4.54 -47.27 -5.85
CA LYS A 37 4.33 -48.71 -5.67
C LYS A 37 4.37 -49.06 -4.18
N THR A 38 3.67 -50.13 -3.81
CA THR A 38 3.70 -50.64 -2.43
C THR A 38 5.13 -50.89 -1.97
N GLY A 39 5.55 -50.23 -0.90
CA GLY A 39 6.92 -50.31 -0.34
C GLY A 39 7.87 -49.21 -0.83
N GLU A 40 7.49 -48.39 -1.81
CA GLU A 40 8.30 -47.25 -2.25
C GLU A 40 7.89 -45.96 -1.52
N LEU A 41 8.88 -45.24 -0.99
CA LEU A 41 8.70 -43.93 -0.38
C LEU A 41 9.49 -42.89 -1.20
N PRO A 42 8.86 -42.21 -2.17
CA PRO A 42 9.54 -41.20 -2.96
C PRO A 42 10.03 -40.05 -2.06
N LEU A 43 11.36 -39.90 -1.98
CA LEU A 43 11.99 -38.85 -1.19
C LEU A 43 11.70 -37.48 -1.79
N ARG A 44 11.22 -36.56 -0.95
CA ARG A 44 11.02 -35.17 -1.30
C ARG A 44 11.91 -34.27 -0.48
N LYS A 45 12.36 -33.17 -1.10
CA LYS A 45 13.05 -32.11 -0.38
C LYS A 45 12.10 -31.56 0.69
N LYS A 46 12.61 -31.41 1.91
CA LYS A 46 11.85 -30.87 3.04
C LYS A 46 11.66 -29.36 2.86
N GLY A 47 10.47 -28.87 3.18
CA GLY A 47 10.11 -27.45 3.12
C GLY A 47 9.87 -26.92 1.71
N ASN A 48 9.51 -25.64 1.60
CA ASN A 48 9.10 -25.04 0.33
C ASN A 48 10.28 -24.70 -0.60
N GLY A 49 11.52 -24.69 -0.08
CA GLY A 49 12.68 -24.24 -0.85
C GLY A 49 12.70 -22.72 -1.02
N ARG A 50 13.40 -22.23 -2.06
CA ARG A 50 13.46 -20.78 -2.36
C ARG A 50 12.15 -20.32 -2.99
N SER A 51 11.77 -19.08 -2.74
CA SER A 51 10.60 -18.45 -3.36
C SER A 51 10.98 -17.33 -4.33
N ILE A 52 10.05 -17.05 -5.23
CA ILE A 52 9.98 -15.84 -6.02
C ILE A 52 8.58 -15.26 -5.84
N MET A 53 8.50 -13.98 -5.51
CA MET A 53 7.27 -13.22 -5.54
C MET A 53 7.14 -12.55 -6.90
N VAL A 54 5.93 -12.59 -7.45
CA VAL A 54 5.56 -11.95 -8.71
C VAL A 54 4.42 -10.98 -8.40
N SER A 55 4.58 -9.75 -8.87
CA SER A 55 3.60 -8.67 -8.75
C SER A 55 3.20 -8.22 -10.14
N GLU A 56 1.91 -8.27 -10.48
CA GLU A 56 1.44 -8.10 -11.87
C GLU A 56 0.12 -7.33 -11.97
N PHE A 57 -0.05 -6.60 -13.08
CA PHE A 57 -1.30 -5.95 -13.44
C PHE A 57 -1.93 -6.64 -14.66
N LEU A 58 -3.23 -6.92 -14.56
CA LEU A 58 -4.01 -7.51 -15.63
C LEU A 58 -5.20 -6.63 -15.99
N THR A 59 -5.62 -6.72 -17.25
CA THR A 59 -6.86 -6.15 -17.73
C THR A 59 -7.45 -7.02 -18.83
N GLU A 60 -8.77 -7.04 -18.95
CA GLU A 60 -9.46 -7.70 -20.06
C GLU A 60 -9.08 -7.09 -21.43
N ALA A 61 -8.59 -5.84 -21.45
CA ALA A 61 -8.28 -5.15 -22.69
C ALA A 61 -7.03 -5.66 -23.41
N CYS A 62 -5.98 -6.05 -22.68
CA CYS A 62 -4.70 -6.47 -23.24
C CYS A 62 -4.06 -7.65 -22.50
N GLY A 63 -4.75 -8.24 -21.52
CA GLY A 63 -4.18 -9.24 -20.63
C GLY A 63 -3.17 -8.60 -19.69
N ARG A 64 -1.91 -9.01 -19.77
CA ARG A 64 -0.82 -8.43 -18.96
C ARG A 64 -0.54 -6.99 -19.39
N PHE A 65 -0.18 -6.15 -18.43
CA PHE A 65 0.30 -4.79 -18.69
C PHE A 65 1.69 -4.84 -19.32
N LYS A 66 1.68 -5.00 -20.64
CA LYS A 66 2.87 -5.09 -21.48
C LYS A 66 2.64 -4.34 -22.77
N LEU A 67 3.61 -3.51 -23.16
CA LEU A 67 3.58 -2.80 -24.43
C LEU A 67 3.75 -3.78 -25.59
N ASN A 68 3.07 -3.50 -26.70
CA ASN A 68 3.34 -4.18 -27.97
C ASN A 68 4.53 -3.50 -28.70
N ALA A 69 5.08 -4.16 -29.71
CA ALA A 69 6.26 -3.67 -30.44
C ALA A 69 6.08 -2.26 -31.00
N GLN A 70 4.91 -1.96 -31.57
CA GLN A 70 4.60 -0.65 -32.13
C GLN A 70 4.54 0.46 -31.07
N THR A 71 3.96 0.18 -29.89
CA THR A 71 3.94 1.12 -28.78
C THR A 71 5.32 1.34 -28.18
N ILE A 72 6.18 0.32 -28.16
CA ILE A 72 7.58 0.44 -27.70
C ILE A 72 8.37 1.40 -28.60
N GLU A 73 8.20 1.32 -29.92
CA GLU A 73 8.85 2.23 -30.87
C GLU A 73 8.38 3.68 -30.67
N ASN A 74 7.09 3.89 -30.43
CA ASN A 74 6.52 5.22 -30.20
C ASN A 74 6.89 5.81 -28.83
N TYR A 75 7.14 4.97 -27.83
CA TYR A 75 7.39 5.36 -26.45
C TYR A 75 8.59 4.62 -25.83
N PRO A 76 9.82 4.87 -26.32
CA PRO A 76 11.01 4.10 -25.93
C PRO A 76 11.42 4.27 -24.46
N ASN A 77 10.96 5.35 -23.81
CA ASN A 77 11.27 5.65 -22.41
C ASN A 77 10.28 5.03 -21.41
N ILE A 78 9.20 4.40 -21.89
CA ILE A 78 8.20 3.76 -21.03
C ILE A 78 8.64 2.30 -20.78
N PRO A 79 8.55 1.80 -19.54
CA PRO A 79 8.82 0.39 -19.25
C PRO A 79 7.98 -0.54 -20.12
N GLN A 80 8.60 -1.59 -20.65
CA GLN A 80 7.92 -2.51 -21.57
C GLN A 80 6.85 -3.36 -20.87
N GLU A 81 7.03 -3.68 -19.58
CA GLU A 81 6.07 -4.45 -18.80
C GLU A 81 5.99 -3.97 -17.35
N ALA A 82 4.80 -4.07 -16.75
CA ALA A 82 4.55 -3.66 -15.37
C ALA A 82 5.00 -4.70 -14.34
N CYS A 83 5.22 -5.95 -14.76
CA CYS A 83 5.61 -7.04 -13.88
C CYS A 83 6.86 -6.71 -13.05
N ILE A 84 6.84 -7.11 -11.78
CA ILE A 84 8.01 -7.06 -10.90
C ILE A 84 8.18 -8.42 -10.23
N TYR A 85 9.44 -8.84 -10.14
CA TYR A 85 9.87 -10.01 -9.39
C TYR A 85 10.63 -9.55 -8.15
N LEU A 86 10.44 -10.26 -7.05
CA LEU A 86 11.19 -10.07 -5.82
C LEU A 86 11.54 -11.43 -5.22
N ILE A 87 12.76 -11.64 -4.77
CA ILE A 87 13.18 -12.84 -4.03
C ILE A 87 13.00 -12.59 -2.54
N PRO A 88 11.92 -13.08 -1.91
CA PRO A 88 11.63 -12.70 -0.54
C PRO A 88 12.57 -13.38 0.47
N GLY A 89 12.99 -12.63 1.48
CA GLY A 89 13.74 -13.14 2.62
C GLY A 89 14.65 -12.12 3.30
N LYS A 90 14.90 -12.33 4.60
CA LYS A 90 15.73 -11.46 5.46
C LYS A 90 17.18 -11.27 4.96
N ASN A 91 17.70 -12.23 4.21
CA ASN A 91 19.05 -12.19 3.61
C ASN A 91 18.99 -12.26 2.07
N GLN A 92 17.88 -11.80 1.49
CA GLN A 92 17.64 -11.75 0.04
C GLN A 92 17.28 -10.30 -0.32
N GLU A 93 16.25 -10.10 -1.13
CA GLU A 93 15.79 -8.76 -1.55
C GLU A 93 14.79 -8.14 -0.56
N GLY A 94 14.58 -8.76 0.60
CA GLY A 94 13.66 -8.28 1.62
C GLY A 94 12.24 -8.82 1.44
N TYR A 95 11.24 -8.00 1.75
CA TYR A 95 9.83 -8.34 1.59
C TYR A 95 9.15 -7.26 0.75
N TRP A 96 8.06 -7.63 0.09
CA TRP A 96 7.23 -6.65 -0.60
C TRP A 96 6.59 -5.67 0.37
N THR A 97 6.59 -4.39 -0.01
CA THR A 97 6.15 -3.29 0.84
C THR A 97 5.32 -2.31 0.02
N MET A 98 4.58 -1.43 0.70
CA MET A 98 3.85 -0.33 0.05
C MET A 98 4.74 0.53 -0.87
N ASN A 99 6.02 0.72 -0.54
CA ASN A 99 6.92 1.50 -1.38
C ASN A 99 7.16 0.82 -2.73
N HIS A 100 7.35 -0.50 -2.74
CA HIS A 100 7.50 -1.27 -3.98
C HIS A 100 6.25 -1.18 -4.85
N LEU A 101 5.06 -1.32 -4.25
CA LEU A 101 3.79 -1.14 -4.95
C LEU A 101 3.66 0.27 -5.53
N LEU A 102 3.92 1.30 -4.72
CA LEU A 102 3.81 2.69 -5.13
C LEU A 102 4.75 3.00 -6.31
N GLU A 103 5.99 2.49 -6.24
CA GLU A 103 6.97 2.61 -7.30
C GLU A 103 6.50 1.89 -8.56
N GLN A 104 6.01 0.65 -8.46
CA GLN A 104 5.49 -0.11 -9.60
C GLN A 104 4.31 0.59 -10.28
N VAL A 105 3.35 1.09 -9.50
CA VAL A 105 2.18 1.81 -10.01
C VAL A 105 2.61 3.08 -10.75
N LYS A 106 3.47 3.90 -10.13
CA LYS A 106 3.88 5.19 -10.70
C LYS A 106 4.83 5.06 -11.87
N SER A 107 5.85 4.22 -11.75
CA SER A 107 6.93 4.13 -12.74
C SER A 107 6.57 3.23 -13.92
N LYS A 108 5.70 2.22 -13.72
CA LYS A 108 5.36 1.24 -14.74
C LYS A 108 3.89 1.27 -15.12
N ALA A 109 2.98 1.01 -14.18
CA ALA A 109 1.59 0.72 -14.52
C ALA A 109 0.85 1.92 -15.16
N ILE A 110 0.99 3.13 -14.59
CA ILE A 110 0.38 4.36 -15.13
C ILE A 110 0.97 4.69 -16.52
N PRO A 111 2.30 4.80 -16.72
CA PRO A 111 2.86 5.07 -18.04
C PRO A 111 2.45 4.06 -19.10
N ILE A 112 2.44 2.76 -18.76
CA ILE A 112 2.00 1.70 -19.67
C ILE A 112 0.52 1.86 -20.02
N PHE A 113 -0.33 2.17 -19.04
CA PHE A 113 -1.76 2.40 -19.29
C PHE A 113 -2.00 3.59 -20.22
N GLU A 114 -1.34 4.72 -19.96
CA GLU A 114 -1.48 5.93 -20.77
C GLU A 114 -1.01 5.71 -22.22
N ALA A 115 0.03 4.90 -22.43
CA ALA A 115 0.51 4.55 -23.76
C ALA A 115 -0.44 3.61 -24.51
N LEU A 116 -1.05 2.63 -23.82
CA LEU A 116 -1.96 1.66 -24.43
C LEU A 116 -3.38 2.21 -24.63
N PHE A 117 -3.83 3.10 -23.76
CA PHE A 117 -5.21 3.57 -23.70
C PHE A 117 -5.30 5.10 -23.48
N PRO A 118 -4.73 5.94 -24.36
CA PRO A 118 -4.55 7.38 -24.14
C PRO A 118 -5.86 8.17 -23.94
N THR A 119 -7.00 7.64 -24.39
CA THR A 119 -8.32 8.28 -24.28
C THR A 119 -9.19 7.69 -23.16
N CYS A 120 -8.69 6.68 -22.44
CA CYS A 120 -9.44 5.96 -21.42
C CYS A 120 -9.07 6.41 -19.99
N ILE A 121 -9.85 5.97 -19.02
CA ILE A 121 -9.60 6.15 -17.59
C ILE A 121 -9.31 4.78 -16.99
N ALA A 122 -8.19 4.64 -16.27
CA ALA A 122 -7.89 3.43 -15.51
C ALA A 122 -8.70 3.42 -14.21
N VAL A 123 -9.29 2.27 -13.90
CA VAL A 123 -9.86 1.97 -12.59
C VAL A 123 -9.02 0.84 -12.01
N PHE A 124 -8.14 1.16 -11.07
CA PHE A 124 -7.30 0.16 -10.41
C PHE A 124 -8.05 -0.49 -9.25
N ALA A 125 -8.05 -1.83 -9.23
CA ALA A 125 -8.58 -2.63 -8.15
C ALA A 125 -7.44 -3.39 -7.48
N PHE A 126 -7.33 -3.19 -6.17
CA PHE A 126 -6.38 -3.86 -5.27
C PHE A 126 -7.16 -4.66 -4.24
N ASP A 127 -6.53 -5.65 -3.62
CA ASP A 127 -7.12 -6.33 -2.46
C ASP A 127 -7.03 -5.46 -1.18
N ASN A 128 -7.45 -6.00 -0.04
CA ASN A 128 -7.38 -5.30 1.25
C ASN A 128 -6.17 -5.75 2.09
N SER A 129 -5.07 -6.15 1.46
CA SER A 129 -3.85 -6.51 2.18
C SER A 129 -3.37 -5.32 3.03
N SER A 130 -2.74 -5.63 4.17
CA SER A 130 -2.23 -4.60 5.07
C SER A 130 -1.20 -3.69 4.41
N ASN A 131 -0.51 -4.19 3.39
CA ASN A 131 0.42 -3.41 2.57
C ASN A 131 -0.31 -2.32 1.76
N HIS A 132 -1.51 -2.58 1.25
CA HIS A 132 -2.32 -1.60 0.51
C HIS A 132 -3.00 -0.58 1.43
N ALA A 133 -3.23 -0.94 2.69
CA ALA A 133 -3.77 -0.05 3.72
C ALA A 133 -2.70 0.77 4.46
N ALA A 134 -1.45 0.75 4.00
CA ALA A 134 -0.37 1.44 4.69
C ALA A 134 -0.51 2.97 4.58
N PHE A 135 -0.41 3.64 5.73
CA PHE A 135 -0.35 5.09 5.79
C PHE A 135 1.02 5.62 5.36
N LEU A 136 1.04 6.86 4.86
CA LEU A 136 2.29 7.58 4.63
C LEU A 136 3.09 7.74 5.94
N PRO A 137 4.43 7.82 5.88
CA PRO A 137 5.28 7.91 7.07
C PRO A 137 4.92 9.07 8.02
N ASP A 138 4.41 10.16 7.44
CA ASP A 138 4.03 11.40 8.10
C ASP A 138 2.49 11.58 8.23
N ALA A 139 1.72 10.52 7.96
CA ALA A 139 0.26 10.59 8.03
C ALA A 139 -0.25 10.88 9.45
N LEU A 140 -1.39 11.56 9.53
CA LEU A 140 -2.09 11.86 10.78
C LEU A 140 -2.78 10.59 11.31
N VAL A 141 -2.13 9.89 12.25
CA VAL A 141 -2.65 8.64 12.82
C VAL A 141 -2.74 8.77 14.34
N ALA A 142 -3.89 9.23 14.83
CA ALA A 142 -4.10 9.50 16.26
C ALA A 142 -3.77 8.31 17.17
N SER A 143 -4.07 7.08 16.73
CA SER A 143 -3.78 5.84 17.48
C SER A 143 -2.28 5.55 17.64
N LYS A 144 -1.40 6.25 16.90
CA LYS A 144 0.06 6.16 17.00
C LYS A 144 0.69 7.38 17.68
N MET A 145 -0.12 8.24 18.30
CA MET A 145 0.36 9.34 19.11
C MET A 145 0.58 8.89 20.56
N ASN A 146 1.61 9.43 21.19
CA ASN A 146 1.84 9.29 22.61
C ASN A 146 0.94 10.26 23.38
N HIS A 147 0.69 9.96 24.66
CA HIS A 147 -0.02 10.89 25.52
C HIS A 147 0.78 12.19 25.74
N PHE A 148 2.06 12.03 26.03
CA PHE A 148 3.05 13.09 26.22
C PHE A 148 3.95 13.24 24.99
N PRO A 149 4.59 14.40 24.79
CA PRO A 149 5.45 14.60 23.63
C PRO A 149 6.70 13.71 23.57
N GLY A 150 7.25 13.57 22.37
CA GLY A 150 8.46 12.80 22.13
C GLY A 150 8.24 11.29 22.18
N GLY A 151 9.29 10.55 22.60
CA GLY A 151 9.30 9.09 22.61
C GLY A 151 9.21 8.47 21.21
N LYS A 152 8.80 7.20 21.15
CA LYS A 152 8.62 6.44 19.89
C LYS A 152 7.27 6.77 19.25
N GLN A 153 7.06 8.03 18.89
CA GLN A 153 5.89 8.52 18.14
C GLN A 153 6.29 8.90 16.71
N LEU A 154 5.36 8.73 15.77
CA LEU A 154 5.54 9.19 14.39
C LEU A 154 5.59 10.72 14.31
N VAL A 155 6.49 11.23 13.48
CA VAL A 155 6.54 12.65 13.09
C VAL A 155 5.46 12.86 12.04
N MET A 156 4.33 13.43 12.44
CA MET A 156 3.19 13.65 11.55
C MET A 156 3.25 15.04 10.93
N ARG A 157 2.70 15.19 9.72
CA ARG A 157 2.61 16.48 9.02
C ARG A 157 1.67 17.46 9.74
N SER A 158 1.87 18.75 9.53
CA SER A 158 0.92 19.77 9.95
C SER A 158 -0.42 19.62 9.24
N THR A 159 -1.48 20.10 9.88
CA THR A 159 -2.86 19.97 9.40
C THR A 159 -3.66 21.22 9.74
N THR A 160 -4.95 21.22 9.40
CA THR A 160 -5.89 22.24 9.84
C THR A 160 -6.94 21.64 10.78
N TRP A 161 -7.51 22.48 11.63
CA TRP A 161 -8.54 22.08 12.60
C TRP A 161 -9.63 23.15 12.73
N GLY A 162 -10.89 22.72 12.77
CA GLY A 162 -12.05 23.62 12.86
C GLY A 162 -12.14 24.55 11.64
N ASP A 163 -12.29 25.85 11.88
CA ASP A 163 -12.39 26.90 10.87
C ASP A 163 -11.03 27.20 10.19
N ASN A 164 -10.37 26.16 9.66
CA ASN A 164 -9.05 26.23 9.02
C ASN A 164 -7.90 26.74 9.91
N ASN A 165 -7.98 26.54 11.24
CA ASN A 165 -6.87 26.88 12.11
C ASN A 165 -5.70 25.94 11.86
N GLN A 166 -4.53 26.48 11.57
CA GLN A 166 -3.32 25.69 11.36
C GLN A 166 -2.93 24.97 12.67
N GLN A 167 -2.59 23.70 12.54
CA GLN A 167 -2.15 22.83 13.63
C GLN A 167 -0.86 22.13 13.26
N ASP A 168 0.23 22.53 13.90
CA ASP A 168 1.48 21.79 13.84
C ASP A 168 1.46 20.61 14.79
N MET A 169 1.89 19.45 14.30
CA MET A 169 1.96 18.19 15.05
C MET A 169 3.31 17.97 15.73
N CYS A 170 4.30 18.80 15.44
CA CYS A 170 5.60 18.87 16.11
C CYS A 170 5.81 20.25 16.73
N PHE A 171 6.69 20.33 17.71
CA PHE A 171 7.17 21.63 18.20
C PHE A 171 8.11 22.28 17.17
N SER A 172 8.07 23.60 17.13
CA SER A 172 9.01 24.39 16.32
C SER A 172 10.45 24.25 16.82
N ASN A 173 11.41 24.56 15.96
CA ASN A 173 12.83 24.51 16.29
C ASN A 173 13.24 25.63 17.28
N ASP A 174 12.46 26.71 17.39
CA ASP A 174 12.67 27.81 18.34
C ASP A 174 11.90 27.64 19.66
N TYR A 175 11.35 26.45 19.92
CA TYR A 175 10.57 26.19 21.13
C TYR A 175 11.39 26.41 22.41
N PHE A 176 10.75 26.97 23.45
CA PHE A 176 11.41 27.41 24.68
C PHE A 176 12.11 26.27 25.43
N ASP A 177 11.53 25.06 25.41
CA ASP A 177 12.15 23.87 25.96
C ASP A 177 12.99 23.19 24.87
N GLU A 178 14.31 23.28 25.02
CA GLU A 178 15.28 22.74 24.07
C GLU A 178 15.12 21.24 23.85
N LYS A 179 14.64 20.49 24.86
CA LYS A 179 14.45 19.04 24.76
C LYS A 179 13.27 18.65 23.87
N LEU A 180 12.34 19.58 23.68
CA LEU A 180 11.11 19.37 22.93
C LEU A 180 11.18 19.92 21.51
N ARG A 181 12.19 20.72 21.14
CA ARG A 181 12.38 21.21 19.78
C ARG A 181 12.31 20.08 18.75
N GLU A 182 11.51 20.29 17.71
CA GLU A 182 11.25 19.34 16.61
C GLU A 182 10.66 17.98 17.05
N LYS A 183 10.35 17.79 18.34
CA LYS A 183 9.73 16.56 18.82
C LYS A 183 8.25 16.55 18.48
N PRO A 184 7.69 15.35 18.20
CA PRO A 184 6.26 15.22 17.99
C PRO A 184 5.50 15.55 19.26
N LYS A 185 4.43 16.35 19.12
CA LYS A 185 3.53 16.70 20.21
C LYS A 185 2.68 15.49 20.60
N GLY A 186 2.47 15.30 21.90
CA GLY A 186 1.56 14.27 22.41
C GLY A 186 0.09 14.70 22.27
N MET A 187 -0.82 13.74 22.42
CA MET A 187 -2.27 13.98 22.38
C MET A 187 -2.71 15.06 23.37
N LYS A 188 -2.14 15.07 24.58
CA LYS A 188 -2.48 16.08 25.59
C LYS A 188 -2.15 17.50 25.11
N GLN A 189 -0.97 17.70 24.53
CA GLN A 189 -0.53 19.00 24.02
C GLN A 189 -1.46 19.49 22.89
N ILE A 190 -1.76 18.63 21.92
CA ILE A 190 -2.67 18.97 20.80
C ILE A 190 -4.08 19.29 21.30
N LEU A 191 -4.60 18.53 22.27
CA LEU A 191 -5.92 18.79 22.84
C LEU A 191 -5.97 20.09 23.65
N LEU A 192 -4.89 20.46 24.34
CA LEU A 192 -4.78 21.75 25.03
C LEU A 192 -4.78 22.91 24.02
N GLU A 193 -3.96 22.82 22.97
CA GLU A 193 -3.90 23.81 21.89
C GLU A 193 -5.26 24.00 21.20
N ARG A 194 -6.04 22.92 21.08
CA ARG A 194 -7.40 22.95 20.51
C ARG A 194 -8.49 23.37 21.50
N GLY A 195 -8.17 23.60 22.77
CA GLY A 195 -9.17 23.87 23.82
C GLY A 195 -10.15 22.72 24.07
N LYS A 196 -9.73 21.47 23.81
CA LYS A 196 -10.54 20.25 23.97
C LYS A 196 -10.08 19.35 25.13
N TRP A 197 -8.97 19.69 25.78
CA TRP A 197 -8.49 18.96 26.95
C TRP A 197 -9.45 19.14 28.14
N LYS A 198 -9.64 18.06 28.90
CA LYS A 198 -10.38 18.01 30.16
C LYS A 198 -9.59 17.17 31.15
N GLU A 199 -9.58 17.58 32.42
CA GLU A 199 -8.93 16.80 33.47
C GLU A 199 -9.56 15.40 33.60
N GLY A 200 -8.71 14.39 33.82
CA GLY A 200 -9.14 12.99 33.89
C GLY A 200 -9.28 12.26 32.54
N LEU A 201 -9.06 12.92 31.40
CA LEU A 201 -9.01 12.25 30.09
C LEU A 201 -7.84 11.27 30.02
N ARG A 202 -8.15 10.01 29.70
CA ARG A 202 -7.16 8.94 29.52
C ARG A 202 -6.82 8.81 28.04
N ALA A 203 -5.56 8.51 27.75
CA ALA A 203 -5.08 8.24 26.38
C ALA A 203 -5.83 7.08 25.72
N ASP A 204 -6.10 6.04 26.51
CA ASP A 204 -6.80 4.84 26.07
C ASP A 204 -8.10 4.66 26.84
N CYS A 205 -9.19 4.46 26.11
CA CYS A 205 -10.44 4.00 26.71
C CYS A 205 -10.33 2.51 27.09
N GLN A 206 -10.54 2.21 28.37
CA GLN A 206 -10.45 0.83 28.88
C GLN A 206 -11.60 -0.05 28.39
N LEU A 207 -12.78 0.52 28.16
CA LEU A 207 -13.93 -0.19 27.60
C LEU A 207 -13.65 -0.65 26.16
N CYS A 208 -13.07 0.24 25.34
CA CYS A 208 -12.68 -0.09 23.96
C CYS A 208 -11.56 -1.16 23.90
N LYS A 209 -10.70 -1.24 24.92
CA LYS A 209 -9.67 -2.29 25.00
C LYS A 209 -10.22 -3.67 25.31
N ASN A 210 -11.35 -3.74 26.01
CA ASN A 210 -11.99 -5.00 26.40
C ASN A 210 -12.97 -5.54 25.34
N GLY A 211 -13.10 -4.86 24.20
CA GLY A 211 -13.96 -5.30 23.09
C GLY A 211 -15.44 -4.95 23.24
N ASP A 212 -15.81 -4.21 24.29
CA ASP A 212 -17.13 -3.62 24.40
C ASP A 212 -17.24 -2.50 23.35
N LYS A 213 -17.88 -2.81 22.24
CA LYS A 213 -18.24 -1.83 21.23
C LYS A 213 -19.36 -0.97 21.80
N ASP A 214 -19.22 0.34 21.68
CA ASP A 214 -20.30 1.27 21.95
C ASP A 214 -21.54 0.86 21.13
N PRO A 215 -22.73 0.75 21.75
CA PRO A 215 -23.98 0.54 21.04
C PRO A 215 -24.45 1.89 20.49
N ASN A 216 -23.76 2.41 19.47
CA ASN A 216 -24.24 3.55 18.66
C ASN A 216 -23.76 3.42 17.23
#